data_AF-A0A2M8GA04-F1
#
_entry.id   AF-A0A2M8GA04-F1
#
_cell.length_a   1.000
_cell.length_b   1.000
_cell.length_c   1.000
_cell.angle_alpha   90.00
_cell.angle_beta   90.00
_cell.angle_gamma   90.00
#
_symmetry.space_group_name_H-M   'P 1'
#
loop_
_entity.id
_entity.type
_entity.pdbx_description
1 polymer ?
#
loop_
_entity_poly.entity_id
_entity_poly.type
_entity_poly.pdbx_seq_one_letter_code
_entity_poly.pdbx_strand_id
1 'polypeptide(L)'
;MSTVKPWYTTVKLPPGKVHQLDTGLDNLFAGLEDVGIGPRYVGEIRKGQWYAELGGPKHEYKSYIFVEVSTDAEEIVDGRVEIIGPELDELAPETSLPFAAHIKTWGPQLSDDLLEFVERGAVMGFLFTEGWGLVGARTNMWLRVSKEVKPRMSWLKMAQIMRANMISLCPLVEKVEIKWVVGTPEVGGKELISKMLEEVLPKWEAIDAKTKQIGDEDVDNFYGCTICKMIAPNHACIVTPSLIPYCGVMSYFTAKAMYAVDPYGYVFEIPRGDAVDPLGGRYSGVDEAIWERSEHRHRIFHLHSTIKYPTTN
;
A
#
# COMPACT_ATOMS: atom_id res chain seq x y z
N MET A 1 -27.05 -13.19 -16.21
CA MET A 1 -25.73 -12.80 -16.75
C MET A 1 -25.33 -11.54 -16.00
N SER A 2 -24.47 -11.67 -14.98
CA SER A 2 -23.93 -10.50 -14.27
C SER A 2 -23.16 -9.66 -15.28
N THR A 3 -23.65 -8.45 -15.56
CA THR A 3 -22.92 -7.45 -16.33
C THR A 3 -21.85 -6.90 -15.41
N VAL A 4 -20.68 -7.55 -15.40
CA VAL A 4 -19.51 -7.10 -14.65
C VAL A 4 -19.26 -5.64 -15.00
N LYS A 5 -19.38 -4.75 -14.00
CA LYS A 5 -19.12 -3.32 -14.21
C LYS A 5 -17.70 -3.14 -14.76
N PRO A 6 -17.52 -2.31 -15.79
CA PRO A 6 -16.19 -2.09 -16.34
C PRO A 6 -15.29 -1.47 -15.26
N TRP A 7 -14.04 -1.90 -15.23
CA TRP A 7 -13.02 -1.40 -14.29
C TRP A 7 -12.69 0.09 -14.50
N TYR A 8 -12.84 0.55 -15.74
CA TYR A 8 -12.57 1.90 -16.20
C TYR A 8 -13.72 2.30 -17.13
N THR A 9 -14.16 3.55 -17.04
CA THR A 9 -15.30 4.09 -17.76
C THR A 9 -14.90 4.89 -19.00
N THR A 10 -13.71 5.50 -18.98
CA THR A 10 -13.16 6.35 -20.04
C THR A 10 -12.02 5.68 -20.79
N VAL A 11 -11.38 4.67 -20.18
CA VAL A 11 -10.26 3.92 -20.77
C VAL A 11 -10.66 2.52 -21.20
N LYS A 12 -10.44 2.22 -22.50
CA LYS A 12 -10.54 0.86 -23.02
C LYS A 12 -9.20 0.15 -22.88
N LEU A 13 -9.17 -0.89 -22.05
CA LEU A 13 -7.97 -1.70 -21.85
C LEU A 13 -7.83 -2.77 -22.96
N PRO A 14 -6.60 -3.08 -23.40
CA PRO A 14 -6.33 -4.27 -24.22
C PRO A 14 -6.75 -5.56 -23.48
N PRO A 15 -7.02 -6.66 -24.21
CA PRO A 15 -7.30 -7.94 -23.57
C PRO A 15 -6.08 -8.45 -22.78
N GLY A 16 -6.33 -8.97 -21.58
CA GLY A 16 -5.32 -9.60 -20.73
C GLY A 16 -5.51 -11.12 -20.61
N LYS A 17 -4.47 -11.80 -20.12
CA LYS A 17 -4.54 -13.20 -19.69
C LYS A 17 -5.31 -13.25 -18.36
N VAL A 18 -6.38 -14.04 -18.29
CA VAL A 18 -7.21 -14.19 -17.09
C VAL A 18 -6.83 -15.48 -16.37
N HIS A 19 -6.60 -15.36 -15.07
CA HIS A 19 -6.25 -16.43 -14.16
C HIS A 19 -7.25 -16.48 -13.00
N GLN A 20 -7.38 -17.65 -12.39
CA GLN A 20 -8.16 -17.86 -11.18
C GLN A 20 -7.22 -18.48 -10.14
N LEU A 21 -6.98 -17.73 -9.07
CA LEU A 21 -6.24 -18.23 -7.92
C LEU A 21 -7.14 -19.15 -7.08
N ASP A 22 -6.50 -20.04 -6.33
CA ASP A 22 -7.16 -20.76 -5.25
C ASP A 22 -7.60 -19.75 -4.18
N THR A 23 -8.87 -19.83 -3.78
CA THR A 23 -9.48 -18.93 -2.81
C THR A 23 -9.52 -19.52 -1.41
N GLY A 24 -9.20 -20.82 -1.25
CA GLY A 24 -9.13 -21.50 0.04
C GLY A 24 -8.08 -20.89 0.96
N LEU A 25 -8.47 -20.59 2.21
CA LEU A 25 -7.59 -19.93 3.18
C LEU A 25 -6.35 -20.77 3.52
N ASP A 26 -6.47 -22.10 3.53
CA ASP A 26 -5.35 -23.01 3.76
C ASP A 26 -4.34 -23.04 2.60
N ASN A 27 -4.74 -22.54 1.42
CA ASN A 27 -3.95 -22.58 0.19
C ASN A 27 -3.44 -21.19 -0.24
N LEU A 28 -3.59 -20.15 0.61
CA LEU A 28 -3.19 -18.77 0.27
C LEU A 28 -1.75 -18.68 -0.25
N PHE A 29 -0.83 -19.43 0.35
CA PHE A 29 0.58 -19.45 0.00
C PHE A 29 1.03 -20.74 -0.71
N ALA A 30 0.10 -21.61 -1.11
CA ALA A 30 0.45 -22.86 -1.79
C ALA A 30 1.18 -22.59 -3.11
N GLY A 31 2.25 -23.35 -3.40
CA GLY A 31 3.05 -23.19 -4.62
C GLY A 31 4.06 -22.04 -4.58
N LEU A 32 4.25 -21.41 -3.41
CA LEU A 32 5.22 -20.33 -3.18
C LEU A 32 6.40 -20.78 -2.28
N GLU A 33 6.55 -22.09 -2.04
CA GLU A 33 7.55 -22.65 -1.13
C GLU A 33 8.99 -22.43 -1.61
N ASP A 34 9.16 -22.12 -2.90
CA ASP A 34 10.44 -21.83 -3.53
C ASP A 34 10.88 -20.37 -3.37
N VAL A 35 10.05 -19.48 -2.81
CA VAL A 35 10.36 -18.04 -2.65
C VAL A 35 10.23 -17.64 -1.19
N GLY A 36 11.22 -16.90 -0.69
CA GLY A 36 11.16 -16.37 0.66
C GLY A 36 10.09 -15.29 0.81
N ILE A 37 9.23 -15.43 1.82
CA ILE A 37 8.20 -14.43 2.18
C ILE A 37 8.32 -14.11 3.67
N GLY A 38 8.42 -12.83 4.01
CA GLY A 38 8.46 -12.34 5.38
C GLY A 38 9.27 -11.06 5.57
N PRO A 39 9.22 -10.46 6.78
CA PRO A 39 9.81 -9.15 7.07
C PRO A 39 11.33 -9.10 6.87
N ARG A 40 12.03 -10.23 6.90
CA ARG A 40 13.48 -10.33 6.65
C ARG A 40 13.88 -9.85 5.24
N TYR A 41 12.97 -9.93 4.27
CA TYR A 41 13.27 -9.62 2.88
C TYR A 41 13.10 -8.14 2.51
N VAL A 42 12.67 -7.30 3.46
CA VAL A 42 12.63 -5.84 3.25
C VAL A 42 14.04 -5.35 2.95
N GLY A 43 14.21 -4.75 1.77
CA GLY A 43 15.49 -4.23 1.33
C GLY A 43 15.43 -3.54 -0.02
N GLU A 44 16.56 -2.98 -0.42
CA GLU A 44 16.71 -2.27 -1.70
C GLU A 44 17.45 -3.12 -2.73
N ILE A 45 16.98 -3.08 -3.98
CA ILE A 45 17.65 -3.69 -5.12
C ILE A 45 18.47 -2.63 -5.84
N ARG A 46 19.79 -2.85 -5.90
CA ARG A 46 20.76 -1.89 -6.46
C ARG A 46 20.89 -2.03 -7.97
N LYS A 47 21.52 -1.03 -8.60
CA LYS A 47 21.89 -1.04 -10.01
C LYS A 47 22.75 -2.25 -10.37
N GLY A 48 22.37 -2.92 -11.46
CA GLY A 48 22.96 -4.17 -11.91
C GLY A 48 22.36 -5.44 -11.29
N GLN A 49 21.57 -5.32 -10.19
CA GLN A 49 20.92 -6.46 -9.55
C GLN A 49 19.49 -6.71 -10.02
N TRP A 50 18.78 -5.67 -10.49
CA TRP A 50 17.41 -5.81 -10.97
C TRP A 50 17.35 -6.52 -12.34
N TYR A 51 16.36 -7.37 -12.51
CA TYR A 51 15.95 -7.93 -13.79
C TYR A 51 14.95 -7.02 -14.49
N ALA A 52 13.98 -6.48 -13.75
CA ALA A 52 13.03 -5.51 -14.27
C ALA A 52 12.78 -4.41 -13.25
N GLU A 53 12.46 -3.23 -13.76
CA GLU A 53 12.14 -2.02 -13.00
C GLU A 53 10.78 -1.50 -13.49
N LEU A 54 9.79 -1.36 -12.61
CA LEU A 54 8.49 -0.81 -12.97
C LEU A 54 8.26 0.57 -12.35
N GLY A 55 7.78 1.51 -13.14
CA GLY A 55 7.55 2.89 -12.69
C GLY A 55 8.84 3.68 -12.45
N GLY A 56 8.81 4.58 -11.46
CA GLY A 56 9.96 5.45 -11.14
C GLY A 56 10.24 6.56 -12.18
N PRO A 57 11.43 7.20 -12.11
CA PRO A 57 11.72 8.43 -12.86
C PRO A 57 11.68 8.28 -14.39
N LYS A 58 12.00 7.10 -14.93
CA LYS A 58 11.99 6.84 -16.38
C LYS A 58 10.59 6.92 -16.99
N HIS A 59 9.57 6.75 -16.16
CA HIS A 59 8.16 6.80 -16.54
C HIS A 59 7.44 7.98 -15.89
N GLU A 60 8.18 9.06 -15.59
CA GLU A 60 7.65 10.29 -14.97
C GLU A 60 6.90 10.05 -13.66
N TYR A 61 7.21 8.97 -12.93
CA TYR A 61 6.48 8.56 -11.75
C TYR A 61 4.96 8.42 -12.00
N LYS A 62 4.59 7.84 -13.15
CA LYS A 62 3.19 7.53 -13.51
C LYS A 62 2.97 6.03 -13.43
N SER A 63 2.95 5.49 -12.21
CA SER A 63 2.69 4.07 -11.96
C SER A 63 2.14 3.88 -10.57
N TYR A 64 1.15 2.99 -10.43
CA TYR A 64 0.39 2.95 -9.19
C TYR A 64 -0.11 1.57 -8.80
N ILE A 65 -0.39 1.44 -7.51
CA ILE A 65 -1.23 0.39 -6.96
C ILE A 65 -2.43 1.12 -6.34
N PHE A 66 -3.64 0.75 -6.76
CA PHE A 66 -4.87 1.33 -6.24
C PHE A 66 -5.79 0.22 -5.77
N VAL A 67 -6.21 0.32 -4.52
CA VAL A 67 -7.20 -0.57 -3.91
C VAL A 67 -8.51 0.19 -3.85
N GLU A 68 -9.62 -0.45 -4.19
CA GLU A 68 -10.97 0.04 -3.92
C GLU A 68 -11.79 -1.00 -3.15
N VAL A 69 -12.71 -0.53 -2.33
CA VAL A 69 -13.70 -1.37 -1.63
C VAL A 69 -14.96 -1.40 -2.48
N SER A 70 -15.35 -2.59 -2.92
CA SER A 70 -16.61 -2.80 -3.64
C SER A 70 -17.76 -2.81 -2.64
N THR A 71 -18.91 -2.24 -3.02
CA THR A 71 -20.12 -2.23 -2.19
C THR A 71 -21.00 -3.46 -2.39
N ASP A 72 -20.77 -4.22 -3.47
CA ASP A 72 -21.56 -5.39 -3.84
C ASP A 72 -20.65 -6.62 -4.02
N ALA A 73 -21.03 -7.73 -3.38
CA ALA A 73 -20.34 -9.00 -3.45
C ALA A 73 -20.41 -9.64 -4.84
N GLU A 74 -21.40 -9.28 -5.66
CA GLU A 74 -21.60 -9.79 -7.02
C GLU A 74 -20.72 -9.10 -8.07
N GLU A 75 -20.15 -7.93 -7.73
CA GLU A 75 -19.29 -7.14 -8.63
C GLU A 75 -17.82 -7.57 -8.60
N ILE A 76 -17.48 -8.53 -7.74
CA ILE A 76 -16.13 -9.02 -7.51
C ILE A 76 -16.07 -10.54 -7.64
N VAL A 77 -15.10 -11.02 -8.40
CA VAL A 77 -14.79 -12.44 -8.52
C VAL A 77 -13.53 -12.73 -7.72
N ASP A 78 -13.69 -13.31 -6.53
CA ASP A 78 -12.55 -13.59 -5.65
C ASP A 78 -11.51 -14.48 -6.34
N GLY A 79 -10.23 -14.14 -6.18
CA GLY A 79 -9.09 -14.85 -6.75
C GLY A 79 -8.91 -14.62 -8.25
N ARG A 80 -9.80 -13.87 -8.93
CA ARG A 80 -9.61 -13.56 -10.34
C ARG A 80 -8.48 -12.55 -10.51
N VAL A 81 -7.53 -12.88 -11.39
CA VAL A 81 -6.40 -12.02 -11.75
C VAL A 81 -6.37 -11.85 -13.26
N GLU A 82 -6.31 -10.61 -13.73
CA GLU A 82 -6.15 -10.31 -15.16
C GLU A 82 -4.84 -9.56 -15.40
N ILE A 83 -3.97 -10.13 -16.22
CA ILE A 83 -2.64 -9.60 -16.52
C ILE A 83 -2.62 -9.12 -17.97
N ILE A 84 -2.44 -7.82 -18.17
CA ILE A 84 -2.34 -7.17 -19.48
C ILE A 84 -0.87 -6.79 -19.72
N GLY A 85 -0.31 -7.27 -20.82
CA GLY A 85 1.11 -7.12 -21.13
C GLY A 85 1.88 -8.44 -21.05
N PRO A 86 3.20 -8.39 -21.25
CA PRO A 86 4.06 -9.57 -21.20
C PRO A 86 4.24 -10.07 -19.77
N GLU A 87 4.46 -11.37 -19.65
CA GLU A 87 4.84 -12.04 -18.42
C GLU A 87 6.31 -11.76 -18.06
N LEU A 88 6.69 -11.97 -16.79
CA LEU A 88 8.02 -11.58 -16.31
C LEU A 88 9.17 -12.28 -17.07
N ASP A 89 8.94 -13.50 -17.58
CA ASP A 89 9.92 -14.24 -18.36
C ASP A 89 10.02 -13.85 -19.84
N GLU A 90 8.99 -13.16 -20.35
CA GLU A 90 8.93 -12.61 -21.71
C GLU A 90 9.71 -11.27 -21.81
N LEU A 91 10.09 -10.66 -20.69
CA LEU A 91 10.86 -9.42 -20.65
C LEU A 91 12.34 -9.65 -20.88
N ALA A 92 13.00 -8.75 -21.60
CA ALA A 92 14.46 -8.71 -21.64
C ALA A 92 15.05 -8.29 -20.26
N PRO A 93 16.25 -8.74 -19.88
CA PRO A 93 16.91 -8.27 -18.67
C PRO A 93 17.12 -6.75 -18.65
N GLU A 94 17.00 -6.17 -17.46
CA GLU A 94 17.10 -4.73 -17.17
C GLU A 94 16.04 -3.85 -17.87
N THR A 95 14.91 -4.46 -18.27
CA THR A 95 13.76 -3.74 -18.84
C THR A 95 13.15 -2.77 -17.82
N SER A 96 12.72 -1.60 -18.29
CA SER A 96 11.97 -0.63 -17.49
C SER A 96 10.63 -0.29 -18.13
N LEU A 97 9.53 -0.46 -17.39
CA LEU A 97 8.15 -0.26 -17.90
C LEU A 97 7.26 0.49 -16.90
N PRO A 98 6.31 1.32 -17.33
CA PRO A 98 5.25 1.80 -16.46
C PRO A 98 4.30 0.65 -16.11
N PHE A 99 3.62 0.74 -14.98
CA PHE A 99 2.63 -0.27 -14.59
C PHE A 99 1.45 0.33 -13.83
N ALA A 100 0.35 -0.41 -13.78
CA ALA A 100 -0.77 -0.16 -12.89
C ALA A 100 -1.29 -1.47 -12.32
N ALA A 101 -1.57 -1.48 -11.02
CA ALA A 101 -2.33 -2.54 -10.37
C ALA A 101 -3.60 -1.93 -9.78
N HIS A 102 -4.76 -2.31 -10.31
CA HIS A 102 -6.05 -1.93 -9.76
C HIS A 102 -6.65 -3.16 -9.09
N ILE A 103 -6.98 -3.03 -7.81
CA ILE A 103 -7.40 -4.13 -6.95
C ILE A 103 -8.77 -3.79 -6.40
N LYS A 104 -9.74 -4.65 -6.65
CA LYS A 104 -11.04 -4.61 -5.98
C LYS A 104 -10.99 -5.52 -4.77
N THR A 105 -11.54 -5.04 -3.67
CA THR A 105 -11.66 -5.80 -2.43
C THR A 105 -13.09 -5.73 -1.92
N TRP A 106 -13.52 -6.76 -1.21
CA TRP A 106 -14.86 -6.78 -0.62
C TRP A 106 -14.84 -7.61 0.67
N GLY A 107 -15.68 -7.20 1.59
CA GLY A 107 -16.10 -7.97 2.75
C GLY A 107 -17.34 -7.31 3.36
N PRO A 108 -18.18 -8.05 4.09
CA PRO A 108 -19.45 -7.54 4.59
C PRO A 108 -19.29 -6.37 5.57
N GLN A 109 -18.13 -6.26 6.22
CA GLN A 109 -17.78 -5.22 7.19
C GLN A 109 -16.64 -4.32 6.71
N LEU A 110 -16.17 -4.49 5.47
CA LEU A 110 -15.07 -3.71 4.93
C LEU A 110 -15.56 -2.30 4.56
N SER A 111 -14.93 -1.27 5.13
CA SER A 111 -15.24 0.14 4.91
C SER A 111 -14.15 0.81 4.08
N ASP A 112 -14.50 1.85 3.31
CA ASP A 112 -13.56 2.74 2.61
C ASP A 112 -12.49 3.34 3.54
N ASP A 113 -12.80 3.51 4.83
CA ASP A 113 -11.84 4.06 5.79
C ASP A 113 -10.66 3.10 6.05
N LEU A 114 -10.78 1.82 5.68
CA LEU A 114 -9.70 0.82 5.75
C LEU A 114 -8.95 0.63 4.44
N LEU A 115 -9.26 1.41 3.38
CA LEU A 115 -8.66 1.24 2.06
C LEU A 115 -7.12 1.33 2.11
N GLU A 116 -6.58 2.32 2.81
CA GLU A 116 -5.12 2.49 2.95
C GLU A 116 -4.48 1.35 3.76
N PHE A 117 -5.23 0.71 4.67
CA PHE A 117 -4.78 -0.49 5.39
C PHE A 117 -4.72 -1.72 4.48
N VAL A 118 -5.72 -1.90 3.62
CA VAL A 118 -5.73 -2.98 2.63
C VAL A 118 -4.66 -2.75 1.55
N GLU A 119 -4.47 -1.50 1.10
CA GLU A 119 -3.37 -1.10 0.22
C GLU A 119 -2.00 -1.45 0.83
N ARG A 120 -1.84 -1.26 2.15
CA ARG A 120 -0.63 -1.68 2.85
C ARG A 120 -0.37 -3.18 2.70
N GLY A 121 -1.41 -4.02 2.76
CA GLY A 121 -1.29 -5.46 2.54
C GLY A 121 -0.79 -5.80 1.14
N ALA A 122 -1.32 -5.14 0.11
CA ALA A 122 -0.85 -5.31 -1.27
C ALA A 122 0.63 -4.91 -1.41
N VAL A 123 1.01 -3.77 -0.82
CA VAL A 123 2.38 -3.24 -0.80
C VAL A 123 3.34 -4.16 -0.03
N MET A 124 2.92 -4.72 1.10
CA MET A 124 3.69 -5.70 1.86
C MET A 124 3.99 -6.95 1.04
N GLY A 125 3.11 -7.33 0.12
CA GLY A 125 3.39 -8.40 -0.83
C GLY A 125 4.68 -8.19 -1.61
N PHE A 126 5.04 -6.95 -1.96
CA PHE A 126 6.33 -6.63 -2.58
C PHE A 126 7.45 -6.56 -1.55
N LEU A 127 7.25 -5.82 -0.46
CA LEU A 127 8.31 -5.54 0.51
C LEU A 127 8.78 -6.80 1.25
N PHE A 128 7.87 -7.75 1.51
CA PHE A 128 8.18 -8.97 2.24
C PHE A 128 8.60 -10.13 1.34
N THR A 129 8.58 -9.97 0.01
CA THR A 129 8.99 -11.04 -0.90
C THR A 129 10.47 -10.91 -1.25
N GLU A 130 11.19 -12.01 -1.10
CA GLU A 130 12.58 -12.15 -1.48
C GLU A 130 12.86 -11.56 -2.87
N GLY A 131 13.86 -10.69 -2.96
CA GLY A 131 14.31 -10.17 -4.24
C GLY A 131 13.33 -9.23 -4.93
N TRP A 132 12.36 -8.67 -4.19
CA TRP A 132 11.53 -7.54 -4.62
C TRP A 132 11.85 -6.30 -3.79
N GLY A 133 11.67 -5.14 -4.41
CA GLY A 133 11.80 -3.85 -3.75
C GLY A 133 10.70 -2.91 -4.25
N LEU A 134 10.18 -2.10 -3.34
CA LEU A 134 9.19 -1.07 -3.62
C LEU A 134 9.58 0.21 -2.89
N VAL A 135 9.52 1.33 -3.60
CA VAL A 135 9.46 2.66 -2.99
C VAL A 135 8.36 3.49 -3.63
N GLY A 136 7.96 4.57 -2.98
CA GLY A 136 6.84 5.41 -3.42
C GLY A 136 5.50 4.98 -2.80
N ALA A 137 4.47 5.75 -3.12
CA ALA A 137 3.10 5.57 -2.65
C ALA A 137 2.13 6.11 -3.70
N ARG A 138 0.93 5.54 -3.78
CA ARG A 138 -0.15 5.98 -4.69
C ARG A 138 0.33 6.11 -6.14
N THR A 139 0.56 7.32 -6.64
CA THR A 139 0.79 7.62 -8.06
C THR A 139 2.23 7.40 -8.53
N ASN A 140 3.19 7.33 -7.61
CA ASN A 140 4.63 7.33 -7.92
C ASN A 140 5.34 6.02 -7.56
N MET A 141 4.61 4.91 -7.59
CA MET A 141 5.14 3.60 -7.23
C MET A 141 6.33 3.20 -8.11
N TRP A 142 7.36 2.69 -7.46
CA TRP A 142 8.59 2.26 -8.11
C TRP A 142 9.00 0.89 -7.59
N LEU A 143 8.83 -0.11 -8.46
CA LEU A 143 9.10 -1.51 -8.17
C LEU A 143 10.39 -1.96 -8.84
N ARG A 144 11.08 -2.90 -8.19
CA ARG A 144 12.16 -3.68 -8.79
C ARG A 144 12.01 -5.14 -8.42
N VAL A 145 12.38 -6.00 -9.35
CA VAL A 145 12.53 -7.45 -9.14
C VAL A 145 13.96 -7.84 -9.49
N SER A 146 14.60 -8.65 -8.65
CA SER A 146 16.00 -9.04 -8.79
C SER A 146 16.21 -10.13 -9.84
N LYS A 147 17.42 -10.17 -10.42
CA LYS A 147 17.86 -11.27 -11.32
C LYS A 147 17.84 -12.63 -10.62
N GLU A 148 18.08 -12.65 -9.31
CA GLU A 148 18.16 -13.86 -8.49
C GLU A 148 16.79 -14.51 -8.27
N VAL A 149 15.76 -13.72 -7.94
CA VAL A 149 14.42 -14.27 -7.70
C VAL A 149 13.63 -14.50 -8.99
N LYS A 150 13.97 -13.80 -10.08
CA LYS A 150 13.22 -13.86 -11.35
C LYS A 150 12.85 -15.28 -11.82
N PRO A 151 13.75 -16.30 -11.79
CA PRO A 151 13.41 -17.64 -12.26
C PRO A 151 12.28 -18.33 -11.48
N ARG A 152 11.98 -17.84 -10.27
CA ARG A 152 10.99 -18.40 -9.34
C ARG A 152 9.71 -17.55 -9.25
N MET A 153 9.68 -16.42 -9.96
CA MET A 153 8.61 -15.42 -9.85
C MET A 153 7.88 -15.18 -11.18
N SER A 154 6.62 -14.79 -11.04
CA SER A 154 5.75 -14.32 -12.12
C SER A 154 4.85 -13.21 -11.58
N TRP A 155 4.21 -12.44 -12.46
CA TRP A 155 3.18 -11.47 -12.08
C TRP A 155 2.00 -12.17 -11.39
N LEU A 156 1.67 -13.40 -11.81
CA LEU A 156 0.63 -14.21 -11.18
C LEU A 156 1.00 -14.62 -9.74
N LYS A 157 2.23 -15.11 -9.51
CA LYS A 157 2.72 -15.41 -8.15
C LYS A 157 2.71 -14.15 -7.28
N MET A 158 3.10 -13.00 -7.83
CA MET A 158 3.04 -11.74 -7.09
C MET A 158 1.59 -11.33 -6.76
N ALA A 159 0.65 -11.46 -7.70
CA ALA A 159 -0.76 -11.21 -7.43
C ALA A 159 -1.32 -12.14 -6.32
N GLN A 160 -0.92 -13.42 -6.30
CA GLN A 160 -1.24 -14.35 -5.22
C GLN A 160 -0.69 -13.87 -3.87
N ILE A 161 0.59 -13.46 -3.83
CA ILE A 161 1.22 -12.93 -2.62
C ILE A 161 0.52 -11.66 -2.13
N MET A 162 0.17 -10.74 -3.02
CA MET A 162 -0.59 -9.53 -2.68
C MET A 162 -1.95 -9.88 -2.07
N ARG A 163 -2.70 -10.79 -2.69
CA ARG A 163 -3.98 -11.29 -2.16
C ARG A 163 -3.80 -11.91 -0.77
N ALA A 164 -2.82 -12.80 -0.63
CA ALA A 164 -2.55 -13.47 0.64
C ALA A 164 -2.19 -12.47 1.74
N ASN A 165 -1.36 -11.46 1.46
CA ASN A 165 -1.02 -10.42 2.43
C ASN A 165 -2.22 -9.52 2.77
N MET A 166 -3.06 -9.13 1.80
CA MET A 166 -4.26 -8.33 2.08
C MET A 166 -5.24 -9.04 3.02
N ILE A 167 -5.52 -10.33 2.77
CA ILE A 167 -6.41 -11.15 3.60
C ILE A 167 -5.77 -11.43 4.97
N SER A 168 -4.46 -11.72 5.01
CA SER A 168 -3.76 -12.00 6.28
C SER A 168 -3.64 -10.75 7.16
N LEU A 169 -3.50 -9.57 6.55
CA LEU A 169 -3.33 -8.31 7.26
C LEU A 169 -4.67 -7.74 7.74
N CYS A 170 -5.68 -7.70 6.87
CA CYS A 170 -6.99 -7.15 7.18
C CYS A 170 -8.05 -8.28 7.18
N PRO A 171 -8.46 -8.77 8.36
CA PRO A 171 -9.38 -9.91 8.46
C PRO A 171 -10.78 -9.63 7.91
N LEU A 172 -11.11 -8.36 7.62
CA LEU A 172 -12.38 -7.95 7.03
C LEU A 172 -12.41 -8.10 5.50
N VAL A 173 -11.28 -8.43 4.86
CA VAL A 173 -11.21 -8.67 3.42
C VAL A 173 -11.54 -10.14 3.16
N GLU A 174 -12.65 -10.39 2.46
CA GLU A 174 -13.08 -11.75 2.09
C GLU A 174 -12.82 -12.07 0.62
N LYS A 175 -12.91 -11.07 -0.26
CA LYS A 175 -12.72 -11.24 -1.71
C LYS A 175 -11.71 -10.23 -2.24
N VAL A 176 -10.85 -10.69 -3.14
CA VAL A 176 -9.87 -9.84 -3.84
C VAL A 176 -9.88 -10.20 -5.33
N GLU A 177 -10.01 -9.18 -6.18
CA GLU A 177 -9.83 -9.29 -7.63
C GLU A 177 -8.74 -8.31 -8.07
N ILE A 178 -7.80 -8.76 -8.91
CA ILE A 178 -6.62 -7.97 -9.30
C ILE A 178 -6.59 -7.78 -10.81
N LYS A 179 -6.44 -6.54 -11.24
CA LYS A 179 -6.08 -6.20 -12.62
C LYS A 179 -4.69 -5.59 -12.66
N TRP A 180 -3.77 -6.26 -13.35
CA TRP A 180 -2.38 -5.88 -13.45
C TRP A 180 -2.05 -5.50 -14.91
N VAL A 181 -1.50 -4.31 -15.12
CA VAL A 181 -1.12 -3.80 -16.44
C VAL A 181 0.37 -3.49 -16.45
N VAL A 182 1.11 -4.19 -17.31
CA VAL A 182 2.52 -3.95 -17.61
C VAL A 182 2.61 -3.19 -18.93
N GLY A 183 2.84 -1.88 -18.86
CA GLY A 183 2.69 -0.96 -19.99
C GLY A 183 3.85 -1.01 -20.99
N THR A 184 3.91 -2.03 -21.84
CA THR A 184 4.79 -1.99 -23.04
C THR A 184 4.20 -1.11 -24.14
N PRO A 185 5.01 -0.66 -25.13
CA PRO A 185 4.49 0.10 -26.27
C PRO A 185 3.30 -0.57 -26.98
N GLU A 186 3.31 -1.90 -27.09
CA GLU A 186 2.28 -2.70 -27.77
C GLU A 186 0.92 -2.65 -27.04
N VAL A 187 0.94 -2.52 -25.71
CA VAL A 187 -0.27 -2.38 -24.90
C VAL A 187 -0.63 -0.92 -24.61
N GLY A 188 0.07 0.05 -25.21
CA GLY A 188 -0.19 1.49 -25.06
C GLY A 188 0.73 2.24 -24.10
N GLY A 189 1.67 1.53 -23.47
CA GLY A 189 2.78 2.13 -22.74
C GLY A 189 2.36 3.03 -21.58
N LYS A 190 3.18 4.04 -21.32
CA LYS A 190 2.94 5.08 -20.31
C LYS A 190 1.65 5.86 -20.54
N GLU A 191 1.25 6.06 -21.79
CA GLU A 191 0.04 6.82 -22.13
C GLU A 191 -1.23 6.08 -21.68
N LEU A 192 -1.27 4.75 -21.82
CA LEU A 192 -2.37 3.96 -21.26
C LEU A 192 -2.43 4.11 -19.73
N ILE A 193 -1.30 3.92 -19.05
CA ILE A 193 -1.22 4.02 -17.59
C ILE A 193 -1.61 5.42 -17.10
N SER A 194 -1.23 6.46 -17.84
CA SER A 194 -1.60 7.86 -17.53
C SER A 194 -3.11 8.08 -17.59
N LYS A 195 -3.78 7.57 -18.64
CA LYS A 195 -5.25 7.66 -18.74
C LYS A 195 -5.95 6.85 -17.66
N MET A 196 -5.43 5.67 -17.32
CA MET A 196 -5.97 4.89 -16.20
C MET A 196 -5.83 5.66 -14.88
N LEU A 197 -4.71 6.36 -14.69
CA LEU A 197 -4.46 7.17 -13.51
C LEU A 197 -5.44 8.36 -13.42
N GLU A 198 -5.81 9.00 -14.54
CA GLU A 198 -6.81 10.08 -14.58
C GLU A 198 -8.18 9.67 -13.99
N GLU A 199 -8.59 8.40 -14.13
CA GLU A 199 -9.82 7.90 -13.51
C GLU A 199 -9.68 7.56 -12.02
N VAL A 200 -8.46 7.28 -11.56
CA VAL A 200 -8.17 6.90 -10.16
C VAL A 200 -7.93 8.13 -9.30
N LEU A 201 -7.31 9.18 -9.84
CA LEU A 201 -6.98 10.40 -9.10
C LEU A 201 -8.18 11.00 -8.34
N PRO A 202 -9.38 11.17 -8.92
CA PRO A 202 -10.53 11.69 -8.19
C PRO A 202 -10.96 10.83 -7.00
N LYS A 203 -10.69 9.51 -7.04
CA LYS A 203 -11.01 8.60 -5.93
C LYS A 203 -10.09 8.85 -4.73
N TRP A 204 -8.78 9.01 -4.96
CA TRP A 204 -7.86 9.42 -3.89
C TRP A 204 -8.18 10.81 -3.36
N GLU A 205 -8.53 11.76 -4.24
CA GLU A 205 -8.94 13.11 -3.80
C GLU A 205 -10.15 13.08 -2.89
N ALA A 206 -11.14 12.22 -3.17
CA ALA A 206 -12.31 12.03 -2.32
C ALA A 206 -11.96 11.44 -0.94
N ILE A 207 -11.00 10.51 -0.88
CA ILE A 207 -10.50 9.95 0.39
C ILE A 207 -9.80 11.04 1.20
N ASP A 208 -8.89 11.78 0.58
CA ASP A 208 -8.13 12.85 1.24
C ASP A 208 -9.03 14.02 1.69
N ALA A 209 -10.12 14.27 0.97
CA ALA A 209 -11.06 15.35 1.29
C ALA A 209 -11.69 15.20 2.68
N LYS A 210 -11.86 13.97 3.20
CA LYS A 210 -12.35 13.73 4.56
C LYS A 210 -11.40 14.31 5.60
N THR A 211 -10.10 14.01 5.48
CA THR A 211 -9.07 14.44 6.43
C THR A 211 -8.86 15.95 6.41
N LYS A 212 -9.04 16.60 5.25
CA LYS A 212 -8.91 18.06 5.10
C LYS A 212 -9.99 18.88 5.81
N GLN A 213 -11.06 18.26 6.32
CA GLN A 213 -12.18 18.95 6.96
C GLN A 213 -12.02 19.14 8.47
N ILE A 214 -10.99 18.54 9.08
CA ILE A 214 -10.76 18.58 10.52
C ILE A 214 -9.30 18.95 10.83
N GLY A 215 -9.11 19.73 11.89
CA GLY A 215 -7.80 20.08 12.44
C GLY A 215 -7.40 19.22 13.64
N ASP A 216 -6.19 19.44 14.15
CA ASP A 216 -5.67 18.74 15.33
C ASP A 216 -6.43 19.17 16.61
N GLU A 217 -7.02 20.37 16.60
CA GLU A 217 -7.85 20.95 17.66
C GLU A 217 -9.21 20.27 17.78
N ASP A 218 -9.76 19.75 16.68
CA ASP A 218 -11.11 19.17 16.58
C ASP A 218 -11.19 17.74 17.16
N VAL A 219 -10.05 17.17 17.55
CA VAL A 219 -9.96 15.79 18.06
C VAL A 219 -9.21 15.74 19.38
N ASP A 220 -9.70 14.93 20.32
CA ASP A 220 -9.06 14.74 21.63
C ASP A 220 -8.04 13.60 21.64
N ASN A 221 -7.89 12.91 20.51
CA ASN A 221 -7.11 11.70 20.39
C ASN A 221 -6.37 11.66 19.05
N PHE A 222 -5.15 11.18 19.09
CA PHE A 222 -4.31 10.91 17.93
C PHE A 222 -4.02 9.41 17.84
N TYR A 223 -3.29 9.02 16.79
CA TYR A 223 -2.86 7.66 16.61
C TYR A 223 -1.35 7.62 16.35
N GLY A 224 -0.75 6.47 16.56
CA GLY A 224 0.62 6.23 16.17
C GLY A 224 0.79 4.89 15.49
N CYS A 225 1.94 4.70 14.83
CA CYS A 225 2.25 3.47 14.11
C CYS A 225 3.69 3.04 14.36
N THR A 226 3.90 1.75 14.62
CA THR A 226 5.22 1.15 14.89
C THR A 226 5.67 0.15 13.82
N ILE A 227 4.97 0.07 12.68
CA ILE A 227 5.24 -0.93 11.64
C ILE A 227 6.69 -0.86 11.12
N CYS A 228 7.25 0.35 11.03
CA CYS A 228 8.61 0.59 10.54
C CYS A 228 9.69 0.26 11.57
N LYS A 229 9.36 -0.18 12.78
CA LYS A 229 10.35 -0.66 13.75
C LYS A 229 11.20 -1.82 13.22
N MET A 230 10.68 -2.55 12.23
CA MET A 230 11.44 -3.59 11.54
C MET A 230 12.70 -3.07 10.81
N ILE A 231 12.75 -1.78 10.44
CA ILE A 231 13.91 -1.13 9.82
C ILE A 231 14.56 -0.07 10.73
N ALA A 232 13.77 0.57 11.59
CA ALA A 232 14.21 1.62 12.50
C ALA A 232 13.68 1.34 13.93
N PRO A 233 14.41 0.58 14.77
CA PRO A 233 13.86 0.00 16.01
C PRO A 233 13.25 0.97 17.02
N ASN A 234 13.73 2.22 17.05
CA ASN A 234 13.27 3.25 17.98
C ASN A 234 12.28 4.25 17.33
N HIS A 235 11.89 4.01 16.08
CA HIS A 235 10.95 4.85 15.33
C HIS A 235 9.51 4.58 15.75
N ALA A 236 8.73 5.65 15.90
CA ALA A 236 7.28 5.58 16.01
C ALA A 236 6.66 6.80 15.30
N CYS A 237 5.75 6.53 14.36
CA CYS A 237 4.99 7.58 13.70
C CYS A 237 3.93 8.15 14.64
N ILE A 238 3.63 9.44 14.46
CA ILE A 238 2.44 10.11 14.98
C ILE A 238 1.55 10.44 13.78
N VAL A 239 0.26 10.16 13.91
CA VAL A 239 -0.78 10.42 12.91
C VAL A 239 -1.84 11.29 13.56
N THR A 240 -1.99 12.50 13.01
CA THR A 240 -3.02 13.46 13.40
C THR A 240 -3.82 13.87 12.15
N PRO A 241 -4.95 14.58 12.30
CA PRO A 241 -5.63 15.17 11.14
C PRO A 241 -4.70 15.99 10.23
N SER A 242 -3.77 16.75 10.83
CA SER A 242 -2.86 17.64 10.09
C SER A 242 -1.52 16.98 9.70
N LEU A 243 -1.19 15.81 10.24
CA LEU A 243 0.09 15.14 10.02
C LEU A 243 -0.11 13.70 9.51
N ILE A 244 0.15 13.52 8.21
CA ILE A 244 0.24 12.21 7.56
C ILE A 244 1.66 11.66 7.78
N PRO A 245 1.81 10.35 8.07
CA PRO A 245 3.12 9.73 8.24
C PRO A 245 3.93 9.73 6.93
N TYR A 246 5.26 9.69 7.04
CA TYR A 246 6.19 9.78 5.90
C TYR A 246 5.97 8.73 4.80
N CYS A 247 5.37 7.59 5.14
CA CYS A 247 5.04 6.55 4.16
C CYS A 247 3.89 6.96 3.21
N GLY A 248 3.14 8.02 3.52
CA GLY A 248 2.08 8.59 2.67
C GLY A 248 0.82 7.73 2.55
N VAL A 249 0.71 6.63 3.31
CA VAL A 249 -0.39 5.65 3.22
C VAL A 249 -0.82 5.27 4.63
N MET A 250 -1.55 6.19 5.27
CA MET A 250 -2.31 6.06 6.53
C MET A 250 -2.78 7.45 6.97
N SER A 251 -4.02 7.80 6.65
CA SER A 251 -4.71 8.99 7.16
C SER A 251 -5.13 8.82 8.61
N TYR A 252 -5.57 9.91 9.25
CA TYR A 252 -6.14 9.88 10.60
C TYR A 252 -7.34 8.92 10.71
N PHE A 253 -8.27 8.97 9.76
CA PHE A 253 -9.44 8.09 9.76
C PHE A 253 -9.07 6.64 9.54
N THR A 254 -8.09 6.35 8.70
CA THR A 254 -7.57 4.99 8.55
C THR A 254 -6.89 4.51 9.82
N ALA A 255 -6.04 5.32 10.48
CA ALA A 255 -5.41 4.93 11.73
C ALA A 255 -6.46 4.61 12.82
N LYS A 256 -7.51 5.43 12.91
CA LYS A 256 -8.67 5.19 13.77
C LYS A 256 -9.39 3.87 13.45
N ALA A 257 -9.67 3.64 12.18
CA ALA A 257 -10.35 2.42 11.73
C ALA A 257 -9.48 1.17 11.97
N MET A 258 -8.18 1.25 11.71
CA MET A 258 -7.22 0.17 11.96
C MET A 258 -7.17 -0.21 13.44
N TYR A 259 -7.08 0.78 14.34
CA TYR A 259 -7.08 0.53 15.79
C TYR A 259 -8.39 -0.12 16.26
N ALA A 260 -9.53 0.28 15.68
CA ALA A 260 -10.81 -0.34 16.00
C ALA A 260 -10.91 -1.81 15.55
N VAL A 261 -10.21 -2.18 14.46
CA VAL A 261 -10.13 -3.57 13.96
C VAL A 261 -9.15 -4.41 14.78
N ASP A 262 -7.96 -3.88 15.05
CA ASP A 262 -6.90 -4.58 15.80
C ASP A 262 -6.21 -3.64 16.81
N PRO A 263 -6.74 -3.54 18.05
CA PRO A 263 -6.17 -2.67 19.08
C PRO A 263 -4.83 -3.17 19.64
N TYR A 264 -4.44 -4.42 19.34
CA TYR A 264 -3.16 -5.01 19.75
C TYR A 264 -2.12 -5.01 18.63
N GLY A 265 -2.49 -4.49 17.45
CA GLY A 265 -1.61 -4.39 16.30
C GLY A 265 -0.54 -3.32 16.44
N TYR A 266 0.04 -2.93 15.31
CA TYR A 266 1.11 -1.94 15.27
C TYR A 266 0.62 -0.48 15.30
N VAL A 267 -0.69 -0.26 15.16
CA VAL A 267 -1.34 1.06 15.34
C VAL A 267 -1.87 1.15 16.76
N PHE A 268 -1.64 2.29 17.40
CA PHE A 268 -2.00 2.51 18.80
C PHE A 268 -2.62 3.88 19.00
N GLU A 269 -3.44 3.98 20.04
CA GLU A 269 -4.10 5.21 20.46
C GLU A 269 -3.14 6.13 21.24
N ILE A 270 -3.26 7.44 21.03
CA ILE A 270 -2.48 8.47 21.72
C ILE A 270 -3.45 9.54 22.23
N PRO A 271 -3.88 9.48 23.50
CA PRO A 271 -4.62 10.57 24.11
C PRO A 271 -3.83 11.86 23.91
N ARG A 272 -4.46 12.92 23.37
CA ARG A 272 -3.74 14.14 22.99
C ARG A 272 -3.02 14.77 24.19
N GLY A 273 -3.71 14.83 25.33
CA GLY A 273 -3.21 15.53 26.51
C GLY A 273 -3.19 17.05 26.31
N ASP A 274 -2.37 17.75 27.10
CA ASP A 274 -2.29 19.21 27.10
C ASP A 274 -1.44 19.70 25.92
N ALA A 275 -1.89 20.78 25.27
CA ALA A 275 -1.11 21.48 24.24
C ALA A 275 -0.02 22.34 24.90
N VAL A 276 1.18 21.77 25.04
CA VAL A 276 2.35 22.39 25.70
C VAL A 276 2.96 23.50 24.84
N ASP A 277 2.99 23.29 23.52
CA ASP A 277 3.39 24.30 22.53
C ASP A 277 2.45 24.19 21.31
N PRO A 278 1.36 24.97 21.26
CA PRO A 278 0.39 24.91 20.18
C PRO A 278 0.97 25.24 18.80
N LEU A 279 1.99 26.12 18.75
CA LEU A 279 2.62 26.50 17.48
C LEU A 279 3.55 25.39 16.96
N GLY A 280 4.27 24.74 17.87
CA GLY A 280 5.12 23.60 17.54
C GLY A 280 4.35 22.30 17.34
N GLY A 281 3.06 22.26 17.68
CA GLY A 281 2.27 21.03 17.74
C GLY A 281 2.80 20.06 18.80
N ARG A 282 3.23 20.57 19.97
CA ARG A 282 3.71 19.73 21.07
C ARG A 282 2.58 19.44 22.06
N TYR A 283 2.36 18.16 22.30
CA TYR A 283 1.31 17.69 23.19
C TYR A 283 1.89 16.71 24.22
N SER A 284 1.44 16.81 25.48
CA SER A 284 2.00 15.98 26.57
C SER A 284 1.76 14.49 26.34
N GLY A 285 0.60 14.10 25.84
CA GLY A 285 0.29 12.69 25.56
C GLY A 285 1.08 12.11 24.40
N VAL A 286 1.47 12.95 23.42
CA VAL A 286 2.40 12.54 22.35
C VAL A 286 3.80 12.28 22.91
N ASP A 287 4.30 13.18 23.77
CA ASP A 287 5.61 13.02 24.42
C ASP A 287 5.66 11.71 25.24
N GLU A 288 4.61 11.41 26.01
CA GLU A 288 4.48 10.16 26.80
C GLU A 288 4.40 8.91 25.90
N ALA A 289 3.53 8.93 24.89
CA ALA A 289 3.37 7.79 24.00
C ALA A 289 4.68 7.47 23.24
N ILE A 290 5.40 8.50 22.79
CA ILE A 290 6.68 8.31 22.09
C ILE A 290 7.78 7.83 23.02
N TRP A 291 7.82 8.30 24.27
CA TRP A 291 8.81 7.81 25.23
C TRP A 291 8.73 6.29 25.39
N GLU A 292 7.53 5.76 25.59
CA GLU A 292 7.28 4.32 25.69
C GLU A 292 7.54 3.60 24.35
N ARG A 293 7.01 4.15 23.25
CA ARG A 293 7.07 3.49 21.94
C ARG A 293 8.43 3.61 21.25
N SER A 294 9.33 4.47 21.72
CA SER A 294 10.69 4.61 21.16
C SER A 294 11.76 3.85 21.96
N GLU A 295 11.37 2.92 22.83
CA GLU A 295 12.29 2.23 23.74
C GLU A 295 13.07 3.22 24.62
N HIS A 296 12.38 4.25 25.11
CA HIS A 296 12.94 5.27 25.99
C HIS A 296 14.09 6.07 25.35
N ARG A 297 13.98 6.38 24.05
CA ARG A 297 15.01 7.13 23.30
C ARG A 297 14.60 8.55 22.96
N HIS A 298 13.32 8.77 22.65
CA HIS A 298 12.79 10.07 22.25
C HIS A 298 11.77 10.55 23.29
N ARG A 299 11.84 11.84 23.65
CA ARG A 299 11.03 12.41 24.75
C ARG A 299 10.11 13.53 24.35
N ILE A 300 10.45 14.23 23.28
CA ILE A 300 9.79 15.48 22.88
C ILE A 300 9.66 15.44 21.38
N PHE A 301 8.45 15.62 20.86
CA PHE A 301 8.21 15.89 19.44
C PHE A 301 7.41 17.16 19.24
N HIS A 302 7.83 17.93 18.23
CA HIS A 302 7.09 19.06 17.68
C HIS A 302 6.53 18.62 16.33
N LEU A 303 5.23 18.34 16.28
CA LEU A 303 4.57 17.82 15.07
C LEU A 303 4.63 18.79 13.89
N HIS A 304 4.76 20.09 14.14
CA HIS A 304 4.77 21.14 13.12
C HIS A 304 6.16 21.76 12.91
N SER A 305 7.24 21.11 13.38
CA SER A 305 8.62 21.58 13.20
C SER A 305 9.53 20.57 12.52
N THR A 306 10.34 21.05 11.59
CA THR A 306 11.45 20.29 10.98
C THR A 306 12.81 20.67 11.55
N ILE A 307 12.88 21.65 12.46
CA ILE A 307 14.13 22.21 12.99
C ILE A 307 14.35 21.76 14.44
N LYS A 308 13.32 21.90 15.28
CA LYS A 308 13.42 21.67 16.72
C LYS A 308 12.57 20.48 17.08
N TYR A 309 13.21 19.42 17.58
CA TYR A 309 12.56 18.17 18.01
C TYR A 309 11.59 17.60 16.95
N PRO A 310 12.06 17.40 15.70
CA PRO A 310 11.21 16.83 14.65
C PRO A 310 10.81 15.39 15.00
N THR A 311 9.73 14.92 14.37
CA THR A 311 9.37 13.49 14.41
C THR A 311 10.46 12.63 13.77
N THR A 312 10.55 11.37 14.20
CA THR A 312 11.47 10.40 13.58
C THR A 312 10.97 9.95 12.21
N ASN A 313 11.89 9.57 11.32
CA ASN A 313 11.62 9.00 10.00
C ASN A 313 12.05 7.53 9.90
#